data_AF-A0A7J8NRF2-F1
#
_entry.id   AF-A0A7J8NRF2-F1
#
_cell.length_a   1.000
_cell.length_b   1.000
_cell.length_c   1.000
_cell.angle_alpha   90.00
_cell.angle_beta   90.00
_cell.angle_gamma   90.00
#
_symmetry.space_group_name_H-M   'P 1'
#
loop_
_entity.id
_entity.type
_entity.pdbx_description
1 polymer ?
#
loop_
_entity_poly.entity_id
_entity_poly.type
_entity_poly.pdbx_seq_one_letter_code
_entity_poly.pdbx_strand_id
1 'polypeptide(L)'
;MAPTSADKDNGDNGRLARRQQLLTEIVLRNKLTTLVFDGDTTCRVLEQVLLRSYGVQTQGVDNGRDAIALIAFGAKFNLIIIKKILPIMNGLE
;
A
#
# COMPACT_ATOMS: atom_id res chain seq x y z
N MET A 1 3.81 61.49 19.09
CA MET A 1 3.15 61.28 17.79
C MET A 1 3.79 60.06 17.14
N ALA A 2 3.02 58.98 16.93
CA ALA A 2 3.42 57.85 16.09
C ALA A 2 3.28 58.24 14.59
N PRO A 3 3.62 57.41 13.56
CA PRO A 3 4.00 55.99 13.61
C PRO A 3 5.07 55.48 12.58
N THR A 4 5.57 54.27 12.84
CA THR A 4 5.91 53.11 11.97
C THR A 4 6.22 53.22 10.47
N SER A 5 7.26 52.47 10.06
CA SER A 5 7.25 51.52 8.93
C SER A 5 8.17 50.35 9.32
N ALA A 6 7.70 49.14 9.63
CA ALA A 6 7.04 48.15 8.78
C ALA A 6 7.91 47.73 7.58
N ASP A 7 8.85 46.82 7.81
CA ASP A 7 9.16 45.79 6.83
C ASP A 7 9.62 44.51 7.56
N LYS A 8 8.71 43.53 7.63
CA LYS A 8 9.04 42.14 7.93
C LYS A 8 8.34 41.31 6.88
N ASP A 9 9.10 41.00 5.85
CA ASP A 9 8.85 39.92 4.91
C ASP A 9 8.65 38.62 5.71
N ASN A 10 7.38 38.23 5.86
CA ASN A 10 6.98 36.97 6.47
C ASN A 10 6.29 36.13 5.40
N GLY A 11 7.04 35.84 4.34
CA GLY A 11 6.67 34.92 3.28
C GLY A 11 6.78 33.46 3.72
N ASP A 12 5.62 32.80 3.75
CA ASP A 12 5.45 31.47 3.16
C ASP A 12 5.76 30.20 3.98
N ASN A 13 5.89 30.29 5.31
CA ASN A 13 5.93 29.08 6.16
C ASN A 13 4.57 28.36 6.29
N GLY A 14 3.47 28.97 5.82
CA GLY A 14 2.12 28.40 5.90
C GLY A 14 1.79 27.37 4.80
N ARG A 15 2.52 27.37 3.67
CA ARG A 15 2.23 26.48 2.53
C ARG A 15 2.90 25.11 2.64
N LEU A 16 4.03 25.02 3.33
CA LEU A 16 4.74 23.75 3.55
C LEU A 16 4.07 22.87 4.61
N ALA A 17 3.42 23.46 5.61
CA ALA A 17 2.69 22.72 6.65
C ALA A 17 1.40 22.06 6.12
N ARG A 18 0.83 22.55 5.01
CA ARG A 18 -0.42 22.03 4.44
C ARG A 18 -0.21 20.82 3.50
N ARG A 19 1.04 20.43 3.27
CA ARG A 19 1.42 19.27 2.45
C ARG A 19 1.63 17.98 3.24
N GLN A 20 1.38 17.99 4.55
CA GLN A 20 1.00 16.77 5.27
C GLN A 20 -0.48 16.49 4.96
N GLN A 21 -0.75 16.21 3.68
CA GLN A 21 -2.03 15.72 3.22
C GLN A 21 -2.36 14.47 4.03
N LEU A 22 -3.30 14.61 4.96
CA LEU A 22 -4.27 13.61 5.39
C LEU A 22 -3.94 12.19 4.92
N LEU A 23 -2.88 11.59 5.47
CA LEU A 23 -2.79 10.15 5.55
C LEU A 23 -3.81 9.80 6.63
N THR A 24 -5.07 9.73 6.23
CA THR A 24 -6.08 9.07 7.03
C THR A 24 -5.45 7.73 7.41
N GLU A 25 -5.21 7.48 8.70
CA GLU A 25 -4.73 6.17 9.13
C GLU A 25 -5.83 5.17 8.79
N ILE A 26 -5.73 4.55 7.61
CA ILE A 26 -6.64 3.49 7.18
C ILE A 26 -6.24 2.26 7.97
N VAL A 27 -6.76 2.14 9.19
CA VAL A 27 -6.64 0.93 9.98
C VAL A 27 -7.80 0.02 9.60
N LEU A 28 -7.50 -1.08 8.91
CA LEU A 28 -8.49 -2.09 8.56
C LEU A 28 -8.80 -2.91 9.81
N ARG A 29 -9.92 -2.58 10.47
CA ARG A 29 -10.30 -3.20 11.76
C ARG A 29 -10.80 -4.64 11.64
N ASN A 30 -11.18 -5.06 10.44
CA ASN A 30 -11.56 -6.44 10.16
C ASN A 30 -10.30 -7.26 9.85
N LYS A 31 -10.27 -8.53 10.27
CA LYS A 31 -9.19 -9.48 9.92
C LYS A 31 -9.25 -9.81 8.42
N LEU A 32 -8.80 -8.88 7.59
CA LEU A 32 -8.72 -9.07 6.15
C LEU A 32 -7.55 -10.00 5.82
N THR A 33 -7.81 -10.96 4.95
CA THR A 33 -6.79 -11.84 4.37
C THR A 33 -6.54 -11.44 2.91
N THR A 34 -5.27 -11.39 2.51
CA THR A 34 -4.87 -11.01 1.16
C THR A 34 -3.89 -12.03 0.57
N LEU A 35 -4.12 -12.41 -0.68
CA LEU A 35 -3.15 -13.12 -1.50
C LEU A 35 -2.35 -12.11 -2.33
N VAL A 36 -1.02 -12.18 -2.25
CA VAL A 36 -0.10 -11.29 -2.97
C VAL A 36 0.68 -12.11 -3.99
N PHE A 37 0.52 -11.78 -5.27
CA PHE A 37 1.21 -12.41 -6.39
C PHE A 37 2.10 -11.40 -7.10
N ASP A 38 3.39 -11.43 -6.75
CA ASP A 38 4.46 -10.72 -7.44
C ASP A 38 5.63 -11.69 -7.66
N GLY A 39 6.18 -11.71 -8.87
CA GLY A 39 7.31 -12.54 -9.27
C GLY A 39 8.66 -11.99 -8.78
N ASP A 40 8.73 -10.74 -8.35
CA ASP A 40 9.90 -10.19 -7.65
C ASP A 40 9.74 -10.39 -6.14
N THR A 41 10.70 -11.10 -5.54
CA THR A 41 10.67 -11.42 -4.10
C THR A 41 10.77 -10.17 -3.23
N THR A 42 11.51 -9.15 -3.65
CA THR A 42 11.67 -7.90 -2.88
C THR A 42 10.37 -7.12 -2.88
N CYS A 43 9.75 -6.95 -4.06
CA CYS A 43 8.44 -6.30 -4.19
C CYS A 43 7.38 -7.04 -3.37
N ARG A 44 7.31 -8.38 -3.48
CA ARG A 44 6.37 -9.21 -2.72
C ARG A 44 6.53 -9.01 -1.20
N VAL A 45 7.75 -8.96 -0.70
CA VAL A 45 8.02 -8.73 0.73
C VAL A 45 7.59 -7.33 1.14
N LEU A 46 7.90 -6.29 0.34
CA LEU A 46 7.50 -4.92 0.63
C LEU A 46 5.97 -4.76 0.67
N GLU A 47 5.27 -5.32 -0.31
CA GLU A 47 3.80 -5.34 -0.37
C GLU A 47 3.20 -6.01 0.87
N GLN A 48 3.75 -7.17 1.27
CA GLN A 48 3.32 -7.88 2.47
C GLN A 48 3.55 -7.08 3.75
N VAL A 49 4.71 -6.44 3.90
CA VAL A 49 5.04 -5.62 5.08
C VAL A 49 4.10 -4.43 5.17
N LEU A 50 3.85 -3.74 4.05
CA LEU A 50 2.93 -2.61 3.99
C LEU A 50 1.51 -3.03 4.39
N LEU A 51 0.97 -4.10 3.80
CA LEU A 51 -0.36 -4.62 4.13
C LEU A 51 -0.46 -5.05 5.61
N ARG A 52 0.56 -5.71 6.15
CA ARG A 52 0.60 -6.11 7.56
C ARG A 52 0.60 -4.90 8.49
N SER A 53 1.24 -3.79 8.11
CA SER A 53 1.18 -2.53 8.89
C SER A 53 -0.23 -1.96 8.98
N TYR A 54 -1.11 -2.27 8.02
CA TYR A 54 -2.53 -1.90 8.04
C TYR A 54 -3.43 -2.95 8.72
N GLY A 55 -2.88 -4.00 9.31
CA GLY A 55 -3.62 -5.06 10.01
C GLY A 55 -4.10 -6.21 9.11
N VAL A 56 -3.63 -6.27 7.86
CA VAL A 56 -4.01 -7.31 6.88
C VAL A 56 -3.11 -8.52 7.01
N GLN A 57 -3.71 -9.71 7.05
CA GLN A 57 -2.98 -10.97 6.99
C GLN A 57 -2.63 -11.29 5.54
N THR A 58 -1.37 -11.62 5.25
CA THR A 58 -0.90 -11.78 3.87
C THR A 58 -0.29 -13.14 3.62
N GLN A 59 -0.67 -13.75 2.50
CA GLN A 59 -0.02 -14.91 1.90
C GLN A 59 0.63 -14.48 0.59
N GLY A 60 1.93 -14.75 0.42
CA GLY A 60 2.65 -14.44 -0.81
C GLY A 60 2.86 -15.69 -1.62
N VAL A 61 2.75 -15.56 -2.93
CA VAL A 61 3.07 -16.58 -3.93
C VAL A 61 3.92 -15.95 -5.02
N ASP A 62 4.87 -16.71 -5.56
CA ASP A 62 5.78 -16.24 -6.61
C ASP A 62 5.38 -16.75 -8.01
N ASN A 63 4.40 -17.65 -8.08
CA ASN A 63 3.89 -18.22 -9.31
C ASN A 63 2.35 -18.36 -9.27
N GLY A 64 1.72 -18.25 -10.44
CA GLY A 64 0.26 -18.27 -10.56
C GLY A 64 -0.34 -19.65 -10.28
N ARG A 65 0.46 -20.73 -10.45
CA ARG A 65 0.00 -22.09 -10.18
C ARG A 65 -0.26 -22.32 -8.70
N ASP A 66 0.61 -21.83 -7.83
CA ASP A 66 0.43 -21.90 -6.38
C ASP A 66 -0.74 -21.05 -5.93
N ALA A 67 -0.93 -19.88 -6.56
CA ALA A 67 -2.11 -19.03 -6.34
C ALA A 67 -3.41 -19.80 -6.64
N ILE A 68 -3.48 -20.43 -7.81
CA ILE A 68 -4.62 -21.24 -8.25
C ILE A 68 -4.80 -22.45 -7.33
N ALA A 69 -3.72 -23.14 -6.99
CA ALA A 69 -3.78 -24.30 -6.10
C ALA A 69 -4.38 -23.93 -4.74
N LEU A 70 -3.91 -22.83 -4.11
CA LEU A 70 -4.46 -22.36 -2.84
C LEU A 70 -5.97 -22.11 -2.92
N ILE A 71 -6.43 -21.42 -3.96
CA ILE A 71 -7.85 -21.11 -4.15
C ILE A 71 -8.65 -22.40 -4.44
N ALA A 72 -8.12 -23.29 -5.28
CA ALA A 72 -8.74 -24.57 -5.61
C ALA A 72 -8.86 -25.50 -4.39
N PHE A 73 -7.89 -25.46 -3.47
CA PHE A 73 -7.93 -26.17 -2.18
C PHE A 73 -8.85 -25.49 -1.14
N GLY A 74 -9.55 -24.42 -1.51
CA GLY A 74 -10.57 -23.77 -0.69
C GLY A 74 -10.05 -22.64 0.20
N ALA A 75 -8.81 -22.18 0.02
CA ALA A 75 -8.34 -20.97 0.68
C ALA A 75 -9.19 -19.77 0.24
N LYS A 76 -9.65 -18.98 1.22
CA LYS A 76 -10.47 -17.78 0.97
C LYS A 76 -9.69 -16.53 1.35
N PHE A 77 -9.64 -15.61 0.41
CA PHE A 77 -9.02 -14.29 0.58
C PHE A 77 -10.08 -13.20 0.41
N ASN A 78 -9.97 -12.12 1.17
CA ASN A 78 -10.82 -10.94 1.01
C ASN A 78 -10.33 -10.04 -0.13
N LEU A 79 -9.02 -10.05 -0.39
CA LEU A 79 -8.38 -9.29 -1.45
C LEU A 79 -7.34 -10.17 -2.16
N ILE A 80 -7.19 -9.95 -3.45
CA ILE A 80 -6.12 -10.54 -4.25
C ILE A 80 -5.37 -9.39 -4.93
N ILE A 81 -4.08 -9.26 -4.65
CA ILE A 81 -3.19 -8.31 -5.29
C ILE A 81 -2.31 -9.11 -6.25
N ILE A 82 -2.47 -8.84 -7.53
CA ILE A 82 -1.74 -9.53 -8.59
C ILE A 82 -1.01 -8.51 -9.45
N LYS A 83 0.29 -8.74 -9.65
CA LYS A 83 1.07 -8.03 -10.64
C LYS A 83 0.64 -8.48 -12.04
N LYS A 84 0.22 -7.52 -12.86
CA LYS A 84 -0.30 -7.78 -14.21
C LYS A 84 0.70 -8.50 -15.11
N ILE A 85 1.97 -8.07 -15.08
CA ILE A 85 3.03 -8.58 -15.96
C ILE A 85 4.02 -9.38 -15.11
N LEU A 86 4.12 -10.67 -15.39
CA LEU A 86 4.94 -11.62 -14.66
C LEU A 86 5.66 -12.56 -15.64
N PRO A 87 6.82 -13.13 -15.26
CA PRO A 87 7.69 -13.83 -16.20
C PRO A 87 7.18 -15.20 -16.68
N ILE A 88 6.25 -15.84 -15.95
CA ILE A 88 5.81 -17.23 -16.23
C ILE A 88 4.33 -17.30 -16.65
N MET A 89 3.46 -16.62 -15.91
CA MET A 89 2.02 -16.55 -16.16
C MET A 89 1.58 -15.13 -15.83
N ASN A 90 0.91 -14.48 -16.78
CA ASN A 90 0.45 -13.12 -16.55
C ASN A 90 -0.64 -13.13 -15.49
N GLY A 91 -0.74 -12.05 -14.72
CA GLY A 91 -1.75 -11.92 -13.69
C GLY A 91 -3.21 -11.91 -14.18
N LEU A 92 -3.42 -11.92 -15.49
CA LEU A 92 -4.74 -11.94 -16.14
C LEU A 92 -5.14 -13.33 -16.68
N GLU A 93 -4.19 -14.27 -16.75
CA GLU A 93 -4.41 -15.64 -17.22
C GLU A 93 -4.94 -16.53 -16.08
#